data_AF-B3NTB0-F1
#
_entry.id   AF-B3NTB0-F1
#
_cell.length_a   1.000
_cell.length_b   1.000
_cell.length_c   1.000
_cell.angle_alpha   90.00
_cell.angle_beta   90.00
_cell.angle_gamma   90.00
#
_symmetry.space_group_name_H-M   'P 1'
#
loop_
_entity.id
_entity.type
_entity.pdbx_description
1 polymer ?
#
loop_
_entity_poly.entity_id
_entity_poly.type
_entity_poly.pdbx_seq_one_letter_code
_entity_poly.pdbx_strand_id
1 'polypeptide(L)'
;MDSDNDNDFCDNVDSGNVSSGDDGDDDFGMEVDLPSSAERQLDQDDYQYKVLTTDEIVQHQREIIDEANLLLKLPTPTTRILLNHFKWDKEKLLEKYFDDNTEEFFKCAHVINPFNNATEAVRHKTTRSQCEECEICFSLLPPDSMTGLECGHRFCLICWQEYLSTKIVTEGLGQTISCAAHGCDILVDDVTVTKLVLDARVRVKYQQLITNSFVECNQLLRWCPSVDCTYAVKVPYAEPRRVHCKCGHVFCFACGENWHDPVKCRWLKKWIKKCDDDSETSNWIAANTKECPKCSVTIEKDGGCNHMVCKNQNCKHEFCWVCLGSWEPHGSSWYNCNRYDEDEAKTARDAQEKLRSSLARYLHYYNRYMNHMQSMKFENKLYASVKQKMEEMQQHNMSWIEVQFLKKAVDILCQCRQTLMYTYVFAYYLKKNNQSMIFEDNQKDLESATETLSEYLERDITSENLADIKQKVQDKYRYCEKRCSVLLKHVHEGYDKEWWEYTE
;
A
#
# COMPACT_ATOMS: atom_id res chain seq x y z
N MET A 1 -55.29 6.62 65.53
CA MET A 1 -53.97 7.16 65.88
C MET A 1 -53.29 7.47 64.55
N ASP A 2 -53.59 8.59 63.87
CA ASP A 2 -53.73 10.01 64.33
C ASP A 2 -52.35 10.52 64.81
N SER A 3 -51.71 11.55 64.25
CA SER A 3 -51.93 12.38 63.02
C SER A 3 -50.54 12.77 62.43
N ASP A 4 -50.25 13.68 61.48
CA ASP A 4 -50.88 14.81 60.74
C ASP A 4 -50.37 14.75 59.24
N ASN A 5 -50.85 15.43 58.19
CA ASN A 5 -51.30 16.81 57.89
C ASN A 5 -50.16 17.87 57.82
N ASP A 6 -50.04 18.75 56.81
CA ASP A 6 -50.82 19.08 55.57
C ASP A 6 -49.84 19.14 54.34
N ASN A 7 -50.15 18.88 53.06
CA ASN A 7 -51.21 19.34 52.11
C ASN A 7 -51.14 20.85 51.76
N ASP A 8 -50.73 21.26 50.55
CA ASP A 8 -51.35 21.21 49.19
C ASP A 8 -52.24 22.42 48.86
N PHE A 9 -51.90 23.20 47.81
CA PHE A 9 -52.79 23.47 46.64
C PHE A 9 -52.11 24.26 45.51
N CYS A 10 -52.78 24.40 44.35
CA CYS A 10 -52.23 24.83 43.06
C CYS A 10 -53.02 25.94 42.31
N ASP A 11 -52.36 26.50 41.28
CA ASP A 11 -52.83 27.14 40.02
C ASP A 11 -54.04 28.10 39.97
N ASN A 12 -53.86 29.28 39.34
CA ASN A 12 -54.44 29.55 38.00
C ASN A 12 -54.03 30.89 37.32
N VAL A 13 -54.37 30.97 36.01
CA VAL A 13 -54.24 32.01 34.96
C VAL A 13 -54.77 33.44 35.33
N ASP A 14 -54.57 34.55 34.59
CA ASP A 14 -54.68 34.78 33.12
C ASP A 14 -54.15 36.17 32.60
N SER A 15 -53.87 36.27 31.28
CA SER A 15 -53.90 37.40 30.30
C SER A 15 -53.39 38.84 30.60
N GLY A 16 -52.70 39.48 29.62
CA GLY A 16 -52.48 40.95 29.64
C GLY A 16 -51.44 41.61 28.69
N ASN A 17 -51.48 41.39 27.37
CA ASN A 17 -50.54 41.94 26.36
C ASN A 17 -50.42 43.50 26.28
N VAL A 18 -49.19 44.03 26.24
CA VAL A 18 -48.77 45.31 25.61
C VAL A 18 -47.32 45.21 25.07
N SER A 19 -46.88 46.15 24.21
CA SER A 19 -45.73 45.99 23.29
C SER A 19 -44.80 47.22 23.20
N SER A 20 -43.56 46.98 22.71
CA SER A 20 -42.64 47.88 21.97
C SER A 20 -41.52 48.60 22.74
N GLY A 21 -40.31 48.62 22.12
CA GLY A 21 -39.04 49.16 22.63
C GLY A 21 -38.04 48.03 22.87
N ASP A 22 -37.28 47.53 21.88
CA ASP A 22 -36.17 48.17 21.13
C ASP A 22 -34.85 48.15 21.93
N ASP A 23 -34.27 46.95 22.07
CA ASP A 23 -32.93 46.70 22.61
C ASP A 23 -31.97 46.38 21.45
N GLY A 24 -30.78 46.99 21.44
CA GLY A 24 -29.77 46.82 20.39
C GLY A 24 -28.79 45.67 20.66
N ASP A 25 -28.14 45.20 19.59
CA ASP A 25 -27.14 44.13 19.63
C ASP A 25 -25.89 44.50 20.45
N ASP A 26 -25.39 43.56 21.26
CA ASP A 26 -23.99 43.52 21.71
C ASP A 26 -23.56 42.04 21.94
N ASP A 27 -23.43 41.30 20.84
CA ASP A 27 -23.04 39.88 20.84
C ASP A 27 -21.54 39.72 21.16
N PHE A 28 -21.24 39.32 22.40
CA PHE A 28 -19.87 39.06 22.85
C PHE A 28 -19.33 37.70 22.36
N GLY A 29 -19.31 37.52 21.05
CA GLY A 29 -18.72 36.37 20.36
C GLY A 29 -17.20 36.29 20.60
N MET A 30 -16.79 35.40 21.50
CA MET A 30 -15.38 35.17 21.80
C MET A 30 -14.74 34.31 20.70
N GLU A 31 -14.18 34.96 19.67
CA GLU A 31 -13.46 34.27 18.58
C GLU A 31 -12.30 33.44 19.14
N VAL A 32 -12.38 32.12 18.94
CA VAL A 32 -11.28 31.19 19.17
C VAL A 32 -10.57 31.02 17.84
N ASP A 33 -9.38 31.60 17.70
CA ASP A 33 -8.51 31.46 16.53
C ASP A 33 -8.19 29.98 16.25
N LEU A 34 -8.98 29.37 15.37
CA LEU A 34 -8.73 28.05 14.82
C LEU A 34 -7.72 28.18 13.66
N PRO A 35 -6.54 27.53 13.73
CA PRO A 35 -5.56 27.55 12.65
C PRO A 35 -6.21 27.15 11.32
N SER A 36 -6.03 28.00 10.30
CA SER A 36 -6.74 27.86 9.03
C SER A 36 -6.44 26.51 8.37
N SER A 37 -7.47 25.88 7.80
CA SER A 37 -7.34 24.61 7.09
C SER A 37 -6.37 24.62 5.90
N ALA A 38 -5.92 25.81 5.47
CA ALA A 38 -4.85 25.98 4.48
C ALA A 38 -3.47 25.47 4.97
N GLU A 39 -3.14 25.65 6.26
CA GLU A 39 -1.78 25.39 6.77
C GLU A 39 -1.38 23.92 6.65
N ARG A 40 -2.32 22.99 6.83
CA ARG A 40 -2.08 21.55 6.70
C ARG A 40 -2.35 20.97 5.31
N GLN A 41 -2.77 21.77 4.33
CA GLN A 41 -2.75 21.33 2.93
C GLN A 41 -1.32 21.42 2.35
N LEU A 42 -0.53 22.39 2.81
CA LEU A 42 0.87 22.58 2.40
C LEU A 42 1.74 21.34 2.72
N ASP A 43 1.55 20.73 3.89
CA ASP A 43 2.24 19.50 4.32
C ASP A 43 2.04 18.27 3.40
N GLN A 44 1.04 18.31 2.50
CA GLN A 44 0.72 17.21 1.59
C GLN A 44 1.26 17.42 0.17
N ASP A 45 1.54 18.68 -0.22
CA ASP A 45 2.07 19.02 -1.55
C ASP A 45 3.61 19.09 -1.59
N ASP A 46 4.31 19.34 -0.47
CA ASP A 46 5.77 19.56 -0.48
C ASP A 46 6.64 18.28 -0.34
N TYR A 47 6.02 17.08 -0.31
CA TYR A 47 6.78 15.82 -0.38
C TYR A 47 7.21 15.52 -1.83
N GLN A 48 8.24 16.22 -2.29
CA GLN A 48 8.73 16.15 -3.67
C GLN A 48 9.36 14.78 -3.97
N TYR A 49 8.78 14.04 -4.92
CA TYR A 49 9.32 12.77 -5.43
C TYR A 49 9.41 12.75 -6.96
N LYS A 50 10.23 11.85 -7.51
CA LYS A 50 10.41 11.67 -8.97
C LYS A 50 10.11 10.23 -9.37
N VAL A 51 9.39 10.02 -10.47
CA VAL A 51 9.12 8.68 -11.00
C VAL A 51 10.07 8.38 -12.16
N LEU A 52 10.95 7.41 -11.99
CA LEU A 52 12.04 7.06 -12.91
C LEU A 52 11.68 5.84 -13.78
N THR A 53 12.12 5.84 -15.05
CA THR A 53 12.16 4.66 -15.93
C THR A 53 13.36 3.76 -15.61
N THR A 54 13.37 2.52 -16.12
CA THR A 54 14.53 1.63 -16.02
C THR A 54 15.83 2.27 -16.55
N ASP A 55 15.76 3.02 -17.66
CA ASP A 55 16.92 3.70 -18.23
C ASP A 55 17.39 4.88 -17.34
N GLU A 56 16.45 5.65 -16.78
CA GLU A 56 16.75 6.71 -15.82
C GLU A 56 17.38 6.15 -14.52
N ILE A 57 16.98 4.95 -14.09
CA ILE A 57 17.56 4.25 -12.93
C ILE A 57 18.99 3.77 -13.24
N VAL A 58 19.23 3.15 -14.41
CA VAL A 58 20.58 2.70 -14.82
C VAL A 58 21.53 3.89 -15.04
N GLN A 59 21.04 4.99 -15.61
CA GLN A 59 21.82 6.22 -15.73
C GLN A 59 22.15 6.81 -14.36
N HIS A 60 21.18 6.86 -13.44
CA HIS A 60 21.42 7.34 -12.08
C HIS A 60 22.36 6.44 -11.27
N GLN A 61 22.34 5.12 -11.51
CA GLN A 61 23.30 4.19 -10.94
C GLN A 61 24.75 4.53 -11.35
N ARG A 62 24.97 4.89 -12.63
CA ARG A 62 26.29 5.31 -13.14
C ARG A 62 26.74 6.61 -12.49
N GLU A 63 25.87 7.59 -12.37
CA GLU A 63 26.16 8.88 -11.71
C GLU A 63 26.70 8.69 -10.28
N ILE A 64 26.09 7.81 -9.48
CA ILE A 64 26.56 7.50 -8.12
C ILE A 64 27.94 6.83 -8.13
N ILE A 65 28.19 5.91 -9.07
CA ILE A 65 29.48 5.23 -9.22
C ILE A 65 30.57 6.24 -9.63
N ASP A 66 30.27 7.11 -10.58
CA ASP A 66 31.21 8.12 -11.08
C ASP A 66 31.51 9.19 -10.01
N GLU A 67 30.49 9.66 -9.26
CA GLU A 67 30.68 10.52 -8.08
C GLU A 67 31.59 9.88 -7.03
N ALA A 68 31.40 8.59 -6.73
CA ALA A 68 32.26 7.88 -5.78
C ALA A 68 33.69 7.72 -6.33
N ASN A 69 33.84 7.44 -7.63
CA ASN A 69 35.14 7.30 -8.29
C ASN A 69 35.99 8.57 -8.29
N LEU A 70 35.38 9.77 -8.24
CA LEU A 70 36.13 11.03 -8.12
C LEU A 70 37.04 11.06 -6.87
N LEU A 71 36.60 10.41 -5.78
CA LEU A 71 37.35 10.29 -4.53
C LEU A 71 38.14 8.97 -4.46
N LEU A 72 37.47 7.85 -4.73
CA LEU A 72 38.02 6.49 -4.55
C LEU A 72 39.10 6.14 -5.59
N LYS A 73 38.96 6.61 -6.84
CA LYS A 73 39.85 6.31 -7.99
C LYS A 73 40.06 4.81 -8.26
N LEU A 74 39.05 4.01 -7.91
CA LEU A 74 39.00 2.57 -8.16
C LEU A 74 38.41 2.28 -9.57
N PRO A 75 38.57 1.07 -10.10
CA PRO A 75 37.87 0.65 -11.32
C PRO A 75 36.34 0.70 -11.13
N THR A 76 35.61 1.17 -12.14
CA THR A 76 34.14 1.28 -12.12
C THR A 76 33.41 0.03 -11.60
N PRO A 77 33.79 -1.22 -11.97
CA PRO A 77 33.10 -2.41 -11.47
C PRO A 77 33.40 -2.71 -10.00
N THR A 78 34.65 -2.49 -9.55
CA THR A 78 35.05 -2.56 -8.13
C THR A 78 34.18 -1.63 -7.30
N THR A 79 34.05 -0.37 -7.70
CA THR A 79 33.23 0.63 -7.00
C THR A 79 31.74 0.27 -7.00
N ARG A 80 31.23 -0.33 -8.09
CA ARG A 80 29.84 -0.82 -8.14
C ARG A 80 29.57 -1.92 -7.11
N ILE A 81 30.50 -2.86 -6.95
CA ILE A 81 30.40 -3.96 -5.98
C ILE A 81 30.50 -3.41 -4.54
N LEU A 82 31.45 -2.52 -4.28
CA LEU A 82 31.59 -1.84 -2.99
C LEU A 82 30.33 -1.05 -2.61
N LEU A 83 29.81 -0.21 -3.51
CA LEU A 83 28.55 0.50 -3.30
C LEU A 83 27.42 -0.47 -2.94
N ASN A 84 27.30 -1.61 -3.63
CA ASN A 84 26.26 -2.58 -3.31
C ASN A 84 26.44 -3.23 -1.92
N HIS A 85 27.67 -3.58 -1.53
CA HIS A 85 27.97 -4.07 -0.17
C HIS A 85 27.53 -3.06 0.91
N PHE A 86 27.76 -1.76 0.67
CA PHE A 86 27.30 -0.67 1.54
C PHE A 86 25.87 -0.19 1.25
N LYS A 87 25.05 -0.98 0.54
CA LYS A 87 23.64 -0.68 0.22
C LYS A 87 23.40 0.66 -0.48
N TRP A 88 24.37 1.07 -1.29
CA TRP A 88 24.43 2.33 -2.04
C TRP A 88 24.50 3.59 -1.17
N ASP A 89 24.87 3.43 0.10
CA ASP A 89 25.21 4.52 1.01
C ASP A 89 26.63 5.02 0.73
N LYS A 90 26.72 6.14 0.01
CA LYS A 90 28.00 6.76 -0.38
C LYS A 90 28.80 7.26 0.83
N GLU A 91 28.13 7.68 1.90
CA GLU A 91 28.79 8.25 3.08
C GLU A 91 29.47 7.16 3.91
N LYS A 92 28.76 6.06 4.21
CA LYS A 92 29.33 4.89 4.90
C LYS A 92 30.42 4.20 4.10
N LEU A 93 30.32 4.20 2.76
CA LEU A 93 31.38 3.69 1.89
C LEU A 93 32.67 4.53 2.02
N LEU A 94 32.56 5.85 1.99
CA LEU A 94 33.72 6.75 2.07
C LEU A 94 34.34 6.73 3.47
N GLU A 95 33.53 6.76 4.53
CA GLU A 95 33.96 6.60 5.93
C GLU A 95 34.85 5.36 6.08
N LYS A 96 34.32 4.18 5.73
CA LYS A 96 35.01 2.88 5.81
C LYS A 96 36.21 2.71 4.88
N TYR A 97 36.32 3.51 3.82
CA TYR A 97 37.44 3.45 2.88
C TYR A 97 38.64 4.28 3.34
N PHE A 98 38.41 5.34 4.13
CA PHE A 98 39.48 6.17 4.70
C PHE A 98 39.93 5.73 6.11
N ASP A 99 39.32 4.68 6.68
CA ASP A 99 39.84 3.94 7.83
C ASP A 99 41.15 3.20 7.49
N ASP A 100 42.02 2.99 8.50
CA ASP A 100 43.37 2.40 8.35
C ASP A 100 43.44 0.94 7.81
N ASN A 101 42.31 0.24 7.63
CA ASN A 101 42.27 -1.21 7.36
C ASN A 101 41.71 -1.58 5.97
N THR A 102 42.36 -1.05 4.92
CA THR A 102 41.92 -1.23 3.52
C THR A 102 41.98 -2.67 3.02
N GLU A 103 42.91 -3.51 3.51
CA GLU A 103 42.98 -4.92 3.10
C GLU A 103 41.79 -5.76 3.58
N GLU A 104 41.32 -5.55 4.82
CA GLU A 104 40.16 -6.27 5.35
C GLU A 104 38.86 -5.77 4.69
N PHE A 105 38.77 -4.46 4.44
CA PHE A 105 37.68 -3.83 3.67
C PHE A 105 37.43 -4.50 2.31
N PHE A 106 38.47 -4.70 1.48
CA PHE A 106 38.32 -5.36 0.18
C PHE A 106 37.94 -6.85 0.32
N LYS A 107 38.55 -7.56 1.28
CA LYS A 107 38.25 -8.98 1.56
C LYS A 107 36.80 -9.19 1.99
N CYS A 108 36.28 -8.35 2.89
CA CYS A 108 34.88 -8.39 3.32
C CYS A 108 33.88 -8.09 2.20
N ALA A 109 34.27 -7.29 1.20
CA ALA A 109 33.46 -7.03 0.02
C ALA A 109 33.59 -8.10 -1.08
N HIS A 110 34.40 -9.14 -0.89
CA HIS A 110 34.71 -10.19 -1.87
C HIS A 110 35.33 -9.67 -3.19
N VAL A 111 36.17 -8.62 -3.10
CA VAL A 111 36.89 -8.03 -4.25
C VAL A 111 38.39 -8.05 -3.98
N ILE A 112 39.22 -8.18 -5.03
CA ILE A 112 40.67 -8.01 -4.92
C ILE A 112 41.00 -6.52 -4.79
N ASN A 113 41.96 -6.17 -3.92
CA ASN A 113 42.46 -4.80 -3.82
C ASN A 113 43.23 -4.42 -5.10
N PRO A 114 42.74 -3.48 -5.94
CA PRO A 114 43.40 -3.14 -7.21
C PRO A 114 44.72 -2.38 -7.03
N PHE A 115 45.06 -1.96 -5.80
CA PHE A 115 46.36 -1.35 -5.50
C PHE A 115 47.44 -2.37 -5.13
N ASN A 116 47.12 -3.65 -4.91
CA ASN A 116 48.10 -4.70 -4.61
C ASN A 116 48.87 -5.15 -5.88
N ASN A 117 49.58 -4.21 -6.50
CA ASN A 117 50.51 -4.44 -7.62
C ASN A 117 51.85 -5.03 -7.13
N ALA A 118 51.79 -6.14 -6.39
CA ALA A 118 52.96 -6.91 -5.97
C ALA A 118 52.62 -8.40 -5.80
N THR A 119 53.43 -9.25 -6.45
CA THR A 119 53.70 -10.67 -6.12
C THR A 119 52.55 -11.49 -5.50
N GLU A 120 51.90 -12.45 -6.18
CA GLU A 120 52.37 -13.23 -7.34
C GLU A 120 51.35 -13.24 -8.49
N ALA A 121 51.75 -12.74 -9.65
CA ALA A 121 51.20 -13.29 -10.88
C ALA A 121 51.62 -14.76 -10.96
N VAL A 122 50.68 -15.69 -10.80
CA VAL A 122 50.93 -17.13 -10.87
C VAL A 122 51.64 -17.41 -12.19
N ARG A 123 52.95 -17.69 -12.10
CA ARG A 123 53.76 -18.10 -13.24
C ARG A 123 53.37 -19.52 -13.60
N HIS A 124 52.21 -19.66 -14.25
CA HIS A 124 51.96 -20.79 -15.12
C HIS A 124 53.18 -20.94 -16.00
N LYS A 125 53.88 -22.07 -15.84
CA LYS A 125 55.00 -22.41 -16.69
C LYS A 125 54.45 -22.44 -18.10
N THR A 126 54.85 -21.47 -18.93
CA THR A 126 54.60 -21.50 -20.37
C THR A 126 55.44 -22.61 -20.96
N THR A 127 55.03 -23.85 -20.72
CA THR A 127 55.29 -24.97 -21.62
C THR A 127 54.85 -24.55 -23.01
N ARG A 128 55.50 -25.08 -24.05
CA ARG A 128 55.12 -24.80 -25.46
C ARG A 128 53.83 -25.54 -25.86
N SER A 129 52.88 -25.67 -24.93
CA SER A 129 51.56 -26.23 -25.12
C SER A 129 50.70 -25.21 -25.87
N GLN A 130 50.13 -25.60 -27.01
CA GLN A 130 49.21 -24.74 -27.76
C GLN A 130 47.77 -24.78 -27.20
N CYS A 131 47.54 -25.55 -26.13
CA CYS A 131 46.28 -25.66 -25.41
C CYS A 131 46.50 -25.56 -23.89
N GLU A 132 45.51 -25.00 -23.20
CA GLU A 132 45.26 -25.09 -21.76
C GLU A 132 44.15 -26.13 -21.50
N GLU A 133 44.07 -26.67 -20.28
CA GLU A 133 42.97 -27.56 -19.87
C GLU A 133 41.95 -26.78 -19.04
N CYS A 134 40.65 -27.00 -19.28
CA CYS A 134 39.58 -26.40 -18.48
C CYS A 134 39.16 -27.33 -17.33
N GLU A 135 39.37 -26.92 -16.08
CA GLU A 135 39.11 -27.73 -14.87
C GLU A 135 37.62 -28.08 -14.64
N ILE A 136 36.69 -27.49 -15.40
CA ILE A 136 35.25 -27.78 -15.32
C ILE A 136 34.85 -28.90 -16.29
N CYS A 137 35.41 -28.94 -17.50
CA CYS A 137 35.03 -29.88 -18.57
C CYS A 137 36.18 -30.76 -19.10
N PHE A 138 37.35 -30.71 -18.45
CA PHE A 138 38.55 -31.52 -18.74
C PHE A 138 38.94 -31.53 -20.23
N SER A 139 38.69 -30.41 -20.90
CA SER A 139 38.88 -30.23 -22.34
C SER A 139 40.10 -29.36 -22.61
N LEU A 140 40.99 -29.85 -23.48
CA LEU A 140 42.17 -29.12 -23.95
C LEU A 140 41.78 -28.14 -25.07
N LEU A 141 41.92 -26.84 -24.82
CA LEU A 141 41.46 -25.76 -25.69
C LEU A 141 42.54 -24.67 -25.85
N PRO A 142 42.57 -23.90 -26.96
CA PRO A 142 43.52 -22.82 -27.13
C PRO A 142 43.38 -21.73 -26.05
N PRO A 143 44.48 -21.06 -25.64
CA PRO A 143 44.46 -19.95 -24.68
C PRO A 143 43.43 -18.84 -24.98
N ASP A 144 43.16 -18.57 -26.26
CA ASP A 144 42.17 -17.58 -26.72
C ASP A 144 40.72 -17.97 -26.39
N SER A 145 40.46 -19.26 -26.15
CA SER A 145 39.15 -19.81 -25.74
C SER A 145 39.00 -19.92 -24.22
N MET A 146 39.99 -19.45 -23.46
CA MET A 146 40.05 -19.50 -21.99
C MET A 146 40.01 -18.09 -21.40
N THR A 147 39.01 -17.81 -20.56
CA THR A 147 38.86 -16.54 -19.84
C THR A 147 39.03 -16.78 -18.34
N GLY A 148 39.72 -15.86 -17.67
CA GLY A 148 39.88 -15.88 -16.22
C GLY A 148 39.61 -14.52 -15.60
N LEU A 149 39.48 -14.52 -14.27
CA LEU A 149 39.28 -13.32 -13.45
C LEU A 149 40.59 -12.88 -12.78
N GLU A 150 40.56 -11.76 -12.07
CA GLU A 150 41.67 -11.25 -11.26
C GLU A 150 42.21 -12.26 -10.25
N CYS A 151 41.39 -13.23 -9.82
CA CYS A 151 41.79 -14.35 -8.95
C CYS A 151 42.68 -15.43 -9.62
N GLY A 152 43.03 -15.27 -10.91
CA GLY A 152 43.92 -16.17 -11.66
C GLY A 152 43.25 -17.41 -12.25
N HIS A 153 42.13 -17.89 -11.69
CA HIS A 153 41.39 -19.04 -12.22
C HIS A 153 40.89 -18.78 -13.66
N ARG A 154 41.11 -19.74 -14.57
CA ARG A 154 40.77 -19.68 -16.00
C ARG A 154 39.90 -20.86 -16.40
N PHE A 155 38.81 -20.58 -17.11
CA PHE A 155 37.87 -21.58 -17.64
C PHE A 155 37.51 -21.28 -19.09
N CYS A 156 37.02 -22.27 -19.82
CA CYS A 156 36.65 -22.07 -21.22
C CYS A 156 35.36 -21.24 -21.35
N LEU A 157 35.22 -20.56 -22.49
CA LEU A 157 34.06 -19.70 -22.78
C LEU A 157 32.72 -20.43 -22.64
N ILE A 158 32.67 -21.73 -22.96
CA ILE A 158 31.45 -22.55 -22.88
C ILE A 158 31.04 -22.77 -21.42
N CYS A 159 31.96 -23.21 -20.56
CA CYS A 159 31.68 -23.41 -19.13
C CYS A 159 31.33 -22.10 -18.43
N TRP A 160 31.97 -20.99 -18.80
CA TRP A 160 31.57 -19.66 -18.32
C TRP A 160 30.13 -19.30 -18.73
N GLN A 161 29.75 -19.55 -19.98
CA GLN A 161 28.40 -19.27 -20.48
C GLN A 161 27.34 -20.12 -19.78
N GLU A 162 27.60 -21.41 -19.58
CA GLU A 162 26.69 -22.33 -18.90
C GLU A 162 26.57 -22.03 -17.39
N TYR A 163 27.70 -21.75 -16.72
CA TYR A 163 27.72 -21.30 -15.32
C TYR A 163 26.93 -20.01 -15.13
N LEU A 164 27.24 -18.95 -15.89
CA LEU A 164 26.56 -17.66 -15.78
C LEU A 164 25.08 -17.78 -16.12
N SER A 165 24.71 -18.52 -17.17
CA SER A 165 23.30 -18.73 -17.52
C SER A 165 22.53 -19.45 -16.41
N THR A 166 23.15 -20.44 -15.77
CA THR A 166 22.55 -21.17 -14.63
C THR A 166 22.39 -20.26 -13.41
N LYS A 167 23.43 -19.50 -13.03
CA LYS A 167 23.36 -18.54 -11.92
C LYS A 167 22.31 -17.45 -12.12
N ILE A 168 22.20 -16.92 -13.34
CA ILE A 168 21.30 -15.79 -13.67
C ILE A 168 19.84 -16.24 -13.86
N VAL A 169 19.61 -17.37 -14.53
CA VAL A 169 18.25 -17.82 -14.89
C VAL A 169 17.65 -18.78 -13.87
N THR A 170 18.43 -19.73 -13.35
CA THR A 170 17.94 -20.79 -12.46
C THR A 170 18.03 -20.38 -10.99
N GLU A 171 19.16 -19.80 -10.57
CA GLU A 171 19.35 -19.34 -9.18
C GLU A 171 18.92 -17.88 -8.96
N GLY A 172 18.68 -17.11 -10.02
CA GLY A 172 18.23 -15.72 -9.95
C GLY A 172 19.27 -14.74 -9.40
N LEU A 173 20.56 -15.09 -9.42
CA LEU A 173 21.64 -14.26 -8.87
C LEU A 173 22.08 -13.20 -9.88
N GLY A 174 21.99 -11.93 -9.48
CA GLY A 174 22.48 -10.77 -10.25
C GLY A 174 23.81 -10.24 -9.74
N GLN A 175 23.83 -9.66 -8.54
CA GLN A 175 24.98 -8.90 -8.04
C GLN A 175 26.03 -9.72 -7.25
N THR A 176 25.74 -10.98 -6.92
CA THR A 176 26.56 -11.82 -6.02
C THR A 176 27.04 -13.10 -6.70
N ILE A 177 27.33 -13.05 -8.00
CA ILE A 177 27.92 -14.17 -8.74
C ILE A 177 29.42 -14.21 -8.42
N SER A 178 29.91 -15.30 -7.83
CA SER A 178 31.33 -15.54 -7.54
C SER A 178 32.05 -16.29 -8.68
N CYS A 179 33.34 -16.53 -8.51
CA CYS A 179 34.13 -17.36 -9.42
C CYS A 179 33.58 -18.80 -9.48
N ALA A 180 33.72 -19.46 -10.63
CA ALA A 180 33.37 -20.87 -10.79
C ALA A 180 34.37 -21.85 -10.13
N ALA A 181 35.47 -21.35 -9.55
CA ALA A 181 36.45 -22.16 -8.82
C ALA A 181 35.96 -22.54 -7.41
N HIS A 182 36.23 -23.78 -7.00
CA HIS A 182 35.82 -24.29 -5.68
C HIS A 182 36.49 -23.52 -4.54
N GLY A 183 35.69 -22.83 -3.72
CA GLY A 183 36.17 -22.04 -2.57
C GLY A 183 36.72 -20.66 -2.94
N CYS A 184 36.37 -20.11 -4.11
CA CYS A 184 36.78 -18.79 -4.56
C CYS A 184 35.57 -17.82 -4.60
N ASP A 185 35.33 -17.11 -3.51
CA ASP A 185 34.16 -16.22 -3.38
C ASP A 185 34.27 -14.89 -4.14
N ILE A 186 35.38 -14.65 -4.86
CA ILE A 186 35.67 -13.40 -5.56
C ILE A 186 34.63 -13.16 -6.67
N LEU A 187 34.04 -11.98 -6.66
CA LEU A 187 32.86 -11.65 -7.49
C LEU A 187 33.20 -11.40 -8.96
N VAL A 188 32.29 -11.79 -9.86
CA VAL A 188 32.37 -11.55 -11.30
C VAL A 188 31.82 -10.16 -11.62
N ASP A 189 32.57 -9.38 -12.40
CA ASP A 189 32.18 -8.03 -12.78
C ASP A 189 31.19 -7.99 -13.96
N ASP A 190 30.36 -6.95 -14.02
CA ASP A 190 29.31 -6.78 -15.02
C ASP A 190 29.83 -6.69 -16.46
N VAL A 191 31.06 -6.21 -16.67
CA VAL A 191 31.67 -6.10 -18.01
C VAL A 191 32.04 -7.50 -18.49
N THR A 192 32.63 -8.31 -17.61
CA THR A 192 32.91 -9.73 -17.85
C THR A 192 31.62 -10.54 -18.05
N VAL A 193 30.58 -10.36 -17.22
CA VAL A 193 29.28 -11.04 -17.44
C VAL A 193 28.66 -10.62 -18.77
N THR A 194 28.61 -9.33 -19.08
CA THR A 194 28.04 -8.81 -20.34
C THR A 194 28.81 -9.30 -21.57
N LYS A 195 30.14 -9.44 -21.45
CA LYS A 195 31.02 -9.97 -22.51
C LYS A 195 30.84 -11.47 -22.72
N LEU A 196 30.75 -12.26 -21.65
CA LEU A 196 30.71 -13.72 -21.70
C LEU A 196 29.32 -14.27 -22.06
N VAL A 197 28.26 -13.74 -21.47
CA VAL A 197 26.88 -14.12 -21.79
C VAL A 197 26.52 -13.63 -23.20
N LEU A 198 26.09 -14.54 -24.08
CA LEU A 198 25.72 -14.21 -25.47
C LEU A 198 24.20 -14.20 -25.73
N ASP A 199 23.40 -15.00 -25.03
CA ASP A 199 21.93 -14.97 -25.22
C ASP A 199 21.34 -13.67 -24.65
N ALA A 200 20.65 -12.92 -25.51
CA ALA A 200 20.01 -11.65 -25.17
C ALA A 200 18.99 -11.79 -24.02
N ARG A 201 18.32 -12.94 -23.88
CA ARG A 201 17.35 -13.21 -22.79
C ARG A 201 18.05 -13.28 -21.44
N VAL A 202 19.22 -13.93 -21.39
CA VAL A 202 20.05 -14.01 -20.16
C VAL A 202 20.62 -12.62 -19.83
N ARG A 203 21.05 -11.84 -20.84
CA ARG A 203 21.47 -10.44 -20.64
C ARG A 203 20.35 -9.55 -20.06
N VAL A 204 19.15 -9.63 -20.63
CA VAL A 204 17.99 -8.86 -20.12
C VAL A 204 17.64 -9.29 -18.69
N LYS A 205 17.64 -10.60 -18.40
CA LYS A 205 17.38 -11.10 -17.04
C LYS A 205 18.46 -10.63 -16.04
N TYR A 206 19.73 -10.62 -16.44
CA TYR A 206 20.82 -10.09 -15.63
C TYR A 206 20.65 -8.60 -15.35
N GLN A 207 20.36 -7.80 -16.39
CA GLN A 207 20.11 -6.35 -16.26
C GLN A 207 18.93 -6.05 -15.33
N GLN A 208 17.86 -6.84 -15.40
CA GLN A 208 16.74 -6.75 -14.44
C GLN A 208 17.22 -7.06 -13.02
N LEU A 209 17.95 -8.15 -12.78
CA LEU A 209 18.39 -8.55 -11.45
C LEU A 209 19.35 -7.52 -10.80
N ILE A 210 20.31 -6.97 -11.55
CA ILE A 210 21.21 -5.93 -11.01
C ILE A 210 20.46 -4.63 -10.72
N THR A 211 19.51 -4.23 -11.58
CA THR A 211 18.71 -3.01 -11.38
C THR A 211 17.71 -3.16 -10.22
N ASN A 212 17.10 -4.34 -10.07
CA ASN A 212 16.22 -4.64 -8.95
C ASN A 212 17.00 -4.56 -7.63
N SER A 213 18.14 -5.22 -7.53
CA SER A 213 18.99 -5.19 -6.33
C SER A 213 19.50 -3.78 -6.00
N PHE A 214 19.75 -2.91 -6.99
CA PHE A 214 20.07 -1.49 -6.75
C PHE A 214 18.90 -0.75 -6.08
N VAL A 215 17.68 -0.91 -6.61
CA VAL A 215 16.47 -0.28 -6.06
C VAL A 215 16.08 -0.86 -4.70
N GLU A 216 16.27 -2.15 -4.46
CA GLU A 216 15.96 -2.84 -3.19
C GLU A 216 16.95 -2.49 -2.08
N CYS A 217 18.22 -2.26 -2.40
CA CYS A 217 19.23 -1.83 -1.42
C CYS A 217 19.14 -0.33 -1.08
N ASN A 218 18.79 0.51 -2.06
CA ASN A 218 18.74 1.95 -1.89
C ASN A 218 17.42 2.40 -1.22
N GLN A 219 17.50 2.84 0.04
CA GLN A 219 16.34 3.28 0.83
C GLN A 219 15.54 4.45 0.23
N LEU A 220 16.14 5.23 -0.68
CA LEU A 220 15.52 6.36 -1.36
C LEU A 220 14.87 5.99 -2.70
N LEU A 221 14.90 4.71 -3.09
CA LEU A 221 14.23 4.17 -4.28
C LEU A 221 13.17 3.12 -3.88
N ARG A 222 12.13 2.97 -4.70
CA ARG A 222 11.22 1.82 -4.63
C ARG A 222 10.49 1.56 -5.94
N TRP A 223 10.39 0.30 -6.35
CA TRP A 223 9.54 -0.11 -7.48
C TRP A 223 8.07 0.20 -7.22
N CYS A 224 7.33 0.50 -8.29
CA CYS A 224 5.88 0.49 -8.24
C CYS A 224 5.39 -0.96 -8.02
N PRO A 225 4.51 -1.24 -7.03
CA PRO A 225 3.99 -2.59 -6.78
C PRO A 225 2.92 -3.05 -7.78
N SER A 226 2.64 -2.25 -8.82
CA SER A 226 1.67 -2.59 -9.86
C SER A 226 2.26 -3.66 -10.77
N VAL A 227 1.46 -4.69 -11.06
CA VAL A 227 1.77 -5.69 -12.10
C VAL A 227 2.12 -4.98 -13.42
N ASP A 228 3.08 -5.55 -14.15
CA ASP A 228 3.64 -5.07 -15.42
C ASP A 228 4.24 -3.64 -15.40
N CYS A 229 4.45 -3.04 -14.22
CA CYS A 229 5.02 -1.70 -14.10
C CYS A 229 6.53 -1.73 -13.84
N THR A 230 7.31 -1.10 -14.73
CA THR A 230 8.78 -1.00 -14.65
C THR A 230 9.29 0.35 -14.13
N TYR A 231 8.43 1.17 -13.53
CA TYR A 231 8.80 2.45 -12.94
C TYR A 231 9.20 2.32 -11.47
N ALA A 232 10.20 3.08 -11.03
CA ALA A 232 10.51 3.28 -9.61
C ALA A 232 10.19 4.72 -9.18
N VAL A 233 9.92 4.92 -7.90
CA VAL A 233 9.83 6.24 -7.26
C VAL A 233 11.13 6.53 -6.53
N LYS A 234 11.70 7.72 -6.74
CA LYS A 234 12.82 8.29 -5.99
C LYS A 234 12.32 9.41 -5.06
N VAL A 235 12.77 9.39 -3.82
CA VAL A 235 12.44 10.38 -2.78
C VAL A 235 13.71 11.03 -2.20
N PRO A 236 13.64 12.22 -1.57
CA PRO A 236 14.77 12.82 -0.87
C PRO A 236 15.05 12.16 0.49
N TYR A 237 14.02 11.68 1.17
CA TYR A 237 14.09 10.98 2.46
C TYR A 237 12.97 9.93 2.55
N ALA A 238 13.20 8.83 3.27
CA ALA A 238 12.31 7.66 3.26
C ALA A 238 11.19 7.75 4.31
N GLU A 239 10.04 8.32 3.95
CA GLU A 239 8.87 8.43 4.84
C GLU A 239 7.65 7.58 4.39
N PRO A 240 6.69 7.29 5.30
CA PRO A 240 5.43 6.61 5.00
C PRO A 240 4.42 7.56 4.32
N ARG A 241 4.83 8.17 3.20
CA ARG A 241 4.04 9.14 2.41
C ARG A 241 3.36 8.46 1.21
N ARG A 242 2.27 9.08 0.75
CA ARG A 242 1.52 8.71 -0.45
C ARG A 242 2.32 9.10 -1.70
N VAL A 243 2.59 8.15 -2.58
CA VAL A 243 3.25 8.41 -3.88
C VAL A 243 2.40 7.87 -5.04
N HIS A 244 2.34 8.64 -6.12
CA HIS A 244 1.63 8.29 -7.36
C HIS A 244 2.62 7.93 -8.45
N CYS A 245 2.48 6.75 -9.04
CA CYS A 245 3.29 6.30 -10.16
C CYS A 245 2.78 6.86 -11.51
N LYS A 246 3.66 6.93 -12.53
CA LYS A 246 3.32 7.27 -13.93
C LYS A 246 2.25 6.33 -14.54
N CYS A 247 2.04 5.12 -13.99
CA CYS A 247 0.96 4.22 -14.39
C CYS A 247 -0.41 4.50 -13.71
N GLY A 248 -0.50 5.51 -12.84
CA GLY A 248 -1.70 5.84 -12.07
C GLY A 248 -1.85 5.08 -10.75
N HIS A 249 -1.02 4.07 -10.47
CA HIS A 249 -1.05 3.34 -9.19
C HIS A 249 -0.56 4.19 -8.01
N VAL A 250 -1.16 4.02 -6.83
CA VAL A 250 -0.96 4.88 -5.65
C VAL A 250 -0.64 4.05 -4.40
N PHE A 251 0.59 4.19 -3.90
CA PHE A 251 1.14 3.34 -2.85
C PHE A 251 1.84 4.15 -1.74
N CYS A 252 2.11 3.49 -0.62
CA CYS A 252 2.87 4.05 0.50
C CYS A 252 4.37 3.77 0.29
N PHE A 253 5.20 4.82 0.24
CA PHE A 253 6.61 4.65 -0.08
C PHE A 253 7.37 3.78 0.95
N ALA A 254 7.09 3.91 2.25
CA ALA A 254 7.84 3.18 3.28
C ALA A 254 7.59 1.65 3.29
N CYS A 255 6.37 1.18 3.02
CA CYS A 255 6.05 -0.25 3.06
C CYS A 255 5.91 -0.91 1.68
N GLY A 256 5.56 -0.16 0.63
CA GLY A 256 5.29 -0.70 -0.71
C GLY A 256 3.85 -1.16 -0.94
N GLU A 257 3.01 -1.19 0.10
CA GLU A 257 1.58 -1.50 -0.01
C GLU A 257 0.79 -0.35 -0.65
N ASN A 258 -0.42 -0.64 -1.14
CA ASN A 258 -1.43 0.36 -1.50
C ASN A 258 -1.55 1.45 -0.42
N TRP A 259 -1.85 2.70 -0.81
CA TRP A 259 -1.99 3.79 0.16
C TRP A 259 -3.04 3.47 1.24
N HIS A 260 -2.67 3.56 2.50
CA HIS A 260 -3.39 2.87 3.59
C HIS A 260 -3.76 3.78 4.79
N ASP A 261 -4.13 5.03 4.51
CA ASP A 261 -4.77 5.89 5.51
C ASP A 261 -6.08 5.23 6.01
N PRO A 262 -6.37 5.16 7.33
CA PRO A 262 -5.65 5.79 8.43
C PRO A 262 -4.58 4.92 9.14
N VAL A 263 -4.35 3.67 8.74
CA VAL A 263 -3.52 2.73 9.52
C VAL A 263 -2.01 2.97 9.31
N LYS A 264 -1.20 2.93 10.38
CA LYS A 264 0.28 2.95 10.25
C LYS A 264 0.81 1.63 9.67
N CYS A 265 1.87 1.69 8.87
CA CYS A 265 2.47 0.54 8.16
C CYS A 265 2.72 -0.70 9.04
N ARG A 266 3.13 -0.52 10.31
CA ARG A 266 3.40 -1.63 11.24
C ARG A 266 2.18 -2.52 11.48
N TRP A 267 1.00 -1.92 11.58
CA TRP A 267 -0.26 -2.61 11.86
C TRP A 267 -0.82 -3.27 10.59
N LEU A 268 -0.70 -2.62 9.43
CA LEU A 268 -1.03 -3.25 8.15
C LEU A 268 -0.14 -4.49 7.89
N LYS A 269 1.17 -4.40 8.16
CA LYS A 269 2.07 -5.57 7.96
C LYS A 269 1.76 -6.73 8.92
N LYS A 270 1.36 -6.45 10.17
CA LYS A 270 0.83 -7.49 11.08
C LYS A 270 -0.49 -8.08 10.55
N TRP A 271 -1.38 -7.24 10.00
CA TRP A 271 -2.69 -7.66 9.49
C TRP A 271 -2.58 -8.57 8.26
N ILE A 272 -1.80 -8.17 7.26
CA ILE A 272 -1.56 -8.96 6.03
C ILE A 272 -1.01 -10.32 6.41
N LYS A 273 0.07 -10.38 7.21
CA LYS A 273 0.61 -11.66 7.68
C LYS A 273 -0.43 -12.51 8.42
N LYS A 274 -1.29 -11.91 9.25
CA LYS A 274 -2.36 -12.65 9.94
C LYS A 274 -3.41 -13.20 8.97
N CYS A 275 -3.69 -12.50 7.87
CA CYS A 275 -4.55 -13.00 6.79
C CYS A 275 -3.88 -14.15 6.02
N ASP A 276 -2.57 -14.09 5.80
CA ASP A 276 -1.80 -15.14 5.13
C ASP A 276 -1.66 -16.42 5.98
N ASP A 277 -1.47 -16.27 7.30
CA ASP A 277 -1.31 -17.39 8.25
C ASP A 277 -2.65 -18.12 8.57
N ASP A 278 -3.80 -17.43 8.52
CA ASP A 278 -5.13 -17.99 8.86
C ASP A 278 -5.87 -18.54 7.60
N SER A 279 -5.73 -19.85 7.34
CA SER A 279 -6.13 -20.57 6.12
C SER A 279 -7.44 -20.13 5.42
N GLU A 280 -7.33 -19.68 4.16
CA GLU A 280 -8.44 -19.10 3.38
C GLU A 280 -9.62 -20.04 3.04
N THR A 281 -9.40 -21.36 3.00
CA THR A 281 -10.28 -22.32 2.27
C THR A 281 -11.74 -22.35 2.74
N SER A 282 -12.02 -22.01 4.00
CA SER A 282 -13.38 -21.95 4.55
C SER A 282 -14.05 -20.58 4.38
N ASN A 283 -13.28 -19.50 4.24
CA ASN A 283 -13.81 -18.13 4.24
C ASN A 283 -14.30 -17.68 2.86
N TRP A 284 -13.67 -18.17 1.78
CA TRP A 284 -14.00 -17.78 0.40
C TRP A 284 -15.45 -18.12 0.00
N ILE A 285 -16.00 -19.22 0.52
CA ILE A 285 -17.38 -19.64 0.23
C ILE A 285 -18.39 -18.66 0.88
N ALA A 286 -18.18 -18.28 2.14
CA ALA A 286 -19.09 -17.41 2.90
C ALA A 286 -19.06 -15.93 2.48
N ALA A 287 -18.08 -15.52 1.67
CA ALA A 287 -17.95 -14.15 1.18
C ALA A 287 -18.84 -13.86 -0.05
N ASN A 288 -18.99 -14.85 -0.95
CA ASN A 288 -19.58 -14.66 -2.28
C ASN A 288 -21.08 -14.96 -2.35
N THR A 289 -21.56 -15.94 -1.57
CA THR A 289 -22.98 -16.30 -1.49
C THR A 289 -23.46 -16.29 -0.04
N LYS A 290 -24.66 -15.75 0.20
CA LYS A 290 -25.33 -15.71 1.51
C LYS A 290 -26.82 -15.95 1.36
N GLU A 291 -27.48 -16.42 2.41
CA GLU A 291 -28.93 -16.60 2.43
C GLU A 291 -29.65 -15.30 2.84
N CYS A 292 -30.82 -15.05 2.25
CA CYS A 292 -31.69 -13.96 2.67
C CYS A 292 -32.27 -14.23 4.08
N PRO A 293 -32.08 -13.33 5.07
CA PRO A 293 -32.44 -13.57 6.48
C PRO A 293 -33.95 -13.78 6.73
N LYS A 294 -34.82 -13.44 5.77
CA LYS A 294 -36.28 -13.59 5.87
C LYS A 294 -36.83 -14.83 5.13
N CYS A 295 -36.08 -15.42 4.20
CA CYS A 295 -36.63 -16.50 3.35
C CYS A 295 -35.64 -17.58 2.89
N SER A 296 -34.40 -17.59 3.39
CA SER A 296 -33.33 -18.57 3.07
C SER A 296 -33.00 -18.79 1.59
N VAL A 297 -33.49 -17.94 0.69
CA VAL A 297 -33.08 -17.97 -0.72
C VAL A 297 -31.63 -17.48 -0.79
N THR A 298 -30.75 -18.28 -1.38
CA THR A 298 -29.36 -17.92 -1.63
C THR A 298 -29.27 -16.74 -2.61
N ILE A 299 -28.43 -15.78 -2.28
CA ILE A 299 -28.13 -14.58 -3.06
C ILE A 299 -26.61 -14.55 -3.28
N GLU A 300 -26.20 -14.25 -4.50
CA GLU A 300 -24.81 -13.98 -4.90
C GLU A 300 -24.60 -12.46 -4.96
N LYS A 301 -23.41 -11.97 -4.54
CA LYS A 301 -23.11 -10.53 -4.57
C LYS A 301 -22.71 -10.08 -5.98
N ASP A 302 -23.59 -9.34 -6.64
CA ASP A 302 -23.40 -8.83 -8.01
C ASP A 302 -22.98 -7.36 -8.12
N GLY A 303 -22.89 -6.63 -6.99
CA GLY A 303 -22.49 -5.23 -6.91
C GLY A 303 -21.53 -4.91 -5.77
N GLY A 304 -21.03 -3.68 -5.73
CA GLY A 304 -20.24 -3.13 -4.64
C GLY A 304 -21.09 -2.70 -3.45
N CYS A 305 -22.31 -2.23 -3.68
CA CYS A 305 -23.20 -1.77 -2.61
C CYS A 305 -23.55 -2.88 -1.61
N ASN A 306 -23.51 -2.56 -0.31
CA ASN A 306 -23.88 -3.50 0.76
C ASN A 306 -25.38 -3.48 1.11
N HIS A 307 -26.16 -2.54 0.57
CA HIS A 307 -27.63 -2.58 0.66
C HIS A 307 -28.19 -3.62 -0.31
N MET A 308 -28.79 -4.69 0.23
CA MET A 308 -29.29 -5.83 -0.54
C MET A 308 -30.82 -5.92 -0.49
N VAL A 309 -31.45 -5.88 -1.66
CA VAL A 309 -32.89 -6.12 -1.83
C VAL A 309 -33.11 -7.56 -2.28
N CYS A 310 -33.92 -8.33 -1.57
CA CYS A 310 -34.17 -9.73 -1.92
C CYS A 310 -34.92 -9.86 -3.26
N LYS A 311 -34.25 -10.42 -4.27
CA LYS A 311 -34.78 -10.66 -5.63
C LYS A 311 -35.99 -11.62 -5.70
N ASN A 312 -36.32 -12.32 -4.61
CA ASN A 312 -37.55 -13.11 -4.51
C ASN A 312 -38.77 -12.17 -4.41
N GLN A 313 -39.63 -12.21 -5.44
CA GLN A 313 -40.84 -11.39 -5.58
C GLN A 313 -41.80 -11.47 -4.38
N ASN A 314 -41.80 -12.59 -3.64
CA ASN A 314 -42.65 -12.80 -2.45
C ASN A 314 -42.00 -12.32 -1.13
N CYS A 315 -40.72 -11.91 -1.16
CA CYS A 315 -39.96 -11.55 0.02
C CYS A 315 -39.65 -10.05 0.10
N LYS A 316 -39.01 -9.52 -0.96
CA LYS A 316 -38.59 -8.11 -1.16
C LYS A 316 -38.02 -7.42 0.08
N HIS A 317 -37.31 -8.15 0.93
CA HIS A 317 -36.72 -7.60 2.14
C HIS A 317 -35.38 -6.94 1.87
N GLU A 318 -35.17 -5.81 2.55
CA GLU A 318 -34.00 -4.95 2.45
C GLU A 318 -33.11 -5.17 3.68
N PHE A 319 -31.87 -5.60 3.44
CA PHE A 319 -30.93 -6.01 4.49
C PHE A 319 -29.48 -5.65 4.13
N CYS A 320 -28.62 -5.60 5.13
CA CYS A 320 -27.18 -5.33 4.96
C CYS A 320 -26.41 -6.63 4.68
N TRP A 321 -25.60 -6.66 3.61
CA TRP A 321 -24.77 -7.82 3.26
C TRP A 321 -23.76 -8.20 4.36
N VAL A 322 -23.32 -7.24 5.17
CA VAL A 322 -22.31 -7.46 6.22
C VAL A 322 -22.89 -8.21 7.41
N CYS A 323 -23.90 -7.66 8.06
CA CYS A 323 -24.46 -8.18 9.33
C CYS A 323 -25.72 -9.05 9.16
N LEU A 324 -26.33 -9.08 7.97
CA LEU A 324 -27.65 -9.69 7.69
C LEU A 324 -28.83 -9.10 8.49
N GLY A 325 -28.62 -7.98 9.19
CA GLY A 325 -29.69 -7.17 9.78
C GLY A 325 -30.46 -6.37 8.73
N SER A 326 -31.70 -5.99 9.04
CA SER A 326 -32.54 -5.14 8.18
C SER A 326 -31.87 -3.82 7.84
N TRP A 327 -32.17 -3.26 6.67
CA TRP A 327 -31.50 -2.05 6.19
C TRP A 327 -31.93 -0.78 6.94
N GLU A 328 -33.23 -0.58 7.15
CA GLU A 328 -33.85 0.64 7.72
C GLU A 328 -33.13 1.27 8.94
N PRO A 329 -32.59 0.54 9.95
CA PRO A 329 -31.86 1.15 11.06
C PRO A 329 -30.47 1.70 10.70
N HIS A 330 -29.88 1.33 9.57
CA HIS A 330 -28.52 1.75 9.20
C HIS A 330 -28.47 3.26 8.95
N GLY A 331 -27.49 3.94 9.57
CA GLY A 331 -27.38 5.41 9.57
C GLY A 331 -28.16 6.10 10.69
N SER A 332 -29.06 5.41 11.40
CA SER A 332 -29.66 5.96 12.64
C SER A 332 -28.63 6.02 13.78
N SER A 333 -28.76 6.98 14.70
CA SER A 333 -27.78 7.17 15.78
C SER A 333 -27.65 5.94 16.70
N TRP A 334 -28.75 5.22 16.94
CA TRP A 334 -28.83 4.13 17.91
C TRP A 334 -28.35 2.76 17.38
N TYR A 335 -28.40 2.51 16.07
CA TYR A 335 -27.97 1.23 15.49
C TYR A 335 -26.53 1.31 14.95
N ASN A 336 -25.70 0.30 15.24
CA ASN A 336 -24.26 0.30 14.91
C ASN A 336 -23.82 -1.05 14.31
N CYS A 337 -23.62 -1.11 13.00
CA CYS A 337 -23.16 -2.32 12.30
C CYS A 337 -21.63 -2.50 12.33
N ASN A 338 -20.88 -1.41 12.46
CA ASN A 338 -19.41 -1.40 12.40
C ASN A 338 -18.74 -1.80 13.73
N ARG A 339 -19.29 -1.32 14.84
CA ARG A 339 -18.79 -1.57 16.21
C ARG A 339 -18.77 -3.07 16.55
N TYR A 340 -17.75 -3.50 17.30
CA TYR A 340 -17.71 -4.84 17.91
C TYR A 340 -18.15 -4.75 19.37
N ASP A 341 -19.25 -5.42 19.72
CA ASP A 341 -19.68 -5.52 21.11
C ASP A 341 -18.95 -6.67 21.80
N GLU A 342 -18.05 -6.32 22.73
CA GLU A 342 -17.33 -7.33 23.51
C GLU A 342 -18.19 -7.96 24.61
N ASP A 343 -19.26 -7.31 25.05
CA ASP A 343 -20.05 -7.71 26.21
C ASP A 343 -21.19 -8.66 25.79
N GLU A 344 -21.80 -8.43 24.62
CA GLU A 344 -22.59 -9.45 23.91
C GLU A 344 -21.75 -10.71 23.66
N ALA A 345 -20.49 -10.56 23.23
CA ALA A 345 -19.57 -11.68 23.06
C ALA A 345 -19.21 -12.39 24.39
N LYS A 346 -19.03 -11.66 25.49
CA LYS A 346 -18.73 -12.22 26.83
C LYS A 346 -19.91 -12.99 27.45
N THR A 347 -21.15 -12.68 27.08
CA THR A 347 -22.31 -13.43 27.59
C THR A 347 -22.42 -14.88 27.08
N ALA A 348 -21.58 -15.30 26.12
CA ALA A 348 -21.65 -16.61 25.45
C ALA A 348 -20.90 -17.80 26.13
N ARG A 349 -19.91 -17.52 27.00
CA ARG A 349 -19.28 -18.42 28.00
C ARG A 349 -18.18 -19.44 27.59
N ASP A 350 -17.42 -19.78 28.65
CA ASP A 350 -16.49 -20.89 28.92
C ASP A 350 -15.07 -20.88 28.31
N ALA A 351 -14.06 -21.03 29.19
CA ALA A 351 -12.68 -20.55 29.10
C ALA A 351 -11.79 -20.97 27.90
N GLN A 352 -12.27 -21.85 27.03
CA GLN A 352 -11.79 -21.93 25.64
C GLN A 352 -12.03 -20.59 24.88
N GLU A 353 -12.87 -19.74 25.48
CA GLU A 353 -13.26 -18.38 25.15
C GLU A 353 -12.15 -17.46 24.67
N LYS A 354 -10.96 -17.40 25.29
CA LYS A 354 -10.01 -16.33 24.90
C LYS A 354 -9.55 -16.48 23.45
N LEU A 355 -9.34 -17.70 22.99
CA LEU A 355 -9.07 -18.00 21.58
C LEU A 355 -10.33 -17.75 20.73
N ARG A 356 -11.48 -18.30 21.13
CA ARG A 356 -12.76 -18.18 20.40
C ARG A 356 -13.25 -16.74 20.21
N SER A 357 -13.09 -15.90 21.23
CA SER A 357 -13.41 -14.47 21.25
C SER A 357 -12.39 -13.66 20.46
N SER A 358 -11.09 -13.96 20.56
CA SER A 358 -10.07 -13.33 19.70
C SER A 358 -10.29 -13.65 18.22
N LEU A 359 -10.76 -14.87 17.91
CA LEU A 359 -11.16 -15.31 16.58
C LEU A 359 -12.48 -14.65 16.14
N ALA A 360 -13.49 -14.55 17.00
CA ALA A 360 -14.73 -13.84 16.69
C ALA A 360 -14.51 -12.34 16.42
N ARG A 361 -13.68 -11.67 17.24
CA ARG A 361 -13.21 -10.30 16.99
C ARG A 361 -12.46 -10.23 15.67
N TYR A 362 -11.49 -11.10 15.42
CA TYR A 362 -10.77 -11.14 14.15
C TYR A 362 -11.71 -11.29 12.95
N LEU A 363 -12.63 -12.26 12.96
CA LEU A 363 -13.60 -12.49 11.89
C LEU A 363 -14.55 -11.30 11.70
N HIS A 364 -14.94 -10.58 12.76
CA HIS A 364 -15.75 -9.35 12.66
C HIS A 364 -15.05 -8.26 11.83
N TYR A 365 -13.77 -8.01 12.10
CA TYR A 365 -12.98 -7.01 11.38
C TYR A 365 -12.52 -7.52 10.00
N TYR A 366 -12.15 -8.80 9.89
CA TYR A 366 -11.73 -9.47 8.64
C TYR A 366 -12.86 -9.51 7.61
N ASN A 367 -14.07 -9.92 8.01
CA ASN A 367 -15.21 -9.95 7.09
C ASN A 367 -15.56 -8.56 6.55
N ARG A 368 -15.35 -7.49 7.34
CA ARG A 368 -15.58 -6.10 6.90
C ARG A 368 -14.45 -5.58 6.00
N TYR A 369 -13.19 -5.84 6.35
CA TYR A 369 -12.03 -5.61 5.49
C TYR A 369 -12.17 -6.27 4.11
N MET A 370 -12.41 -7.59 4.09
CA MET A 370 -12.57 -8.38 2.86
C MET A 370 -13.78 -7.93 2.05
N ASN A 371 -14.90 -7.61 2.71
CA ASN A 371 -16.10 -7.12 2.04
C ASN A 371 -15.87 -5.77 1.34
N HIS A 372 -15.21 -4.80 1.99
CA HIS A 372 -14.88 -3.54 1.32
C HIS A 372 -13.84 -3.71 0.21
N MET A 373 -12.85 -4.60 0.39
CA MET A 373 -11.92 -4.96 -0.69
C MET A 373 -12.65 -5.57 -1.90
N GLN A 374 -13.64 -6.44 -1.67
CA GLN A 374 -14.45 -7.03 -2.72
C GLN A 374 -15.40 -6.02 -3.37
N SER A 375 -16.05 -5.15 -2.59
CA SER A 375 -16.88 -4.05 -3.09
C SER A 375 -16.08 -3.13 -4.02
N MET A 376 -14.86 -2.75 -3.64
CA MET A 376 -13.97 -1.93 -4.49
C MET A 376 -13.61 -2.63 -5.82
N LYS A 377 -13.47 -3.97 -5.82
CA LYS A 377 -13.28 -4.76 -7.05
C LYS A 377 -14.52 -4.78 -7.96
N PHE A 378 -15.72 -4.64 -7.41
CA PHE A 378 -16.94 -4.45 -8.19
C PHE A 378 -17.08 -3.00 -8.69
N GLU A 379 -16.80 -2.01 -7.84
CA GLU A 379 -16.91 -0.58 -8.19
C GLU A 379 -15.91 -0.16 -9.26
N ASN A 380 -14.74 -0.80 -9.34
CA ASN A 380 -13.83 -0.63 -10.48
C ASN A 380 -14.43 -1.05 -11.85
N LYS A 381 -15.55 -1.80 -11.88
CA LYS A 381 -16.31 -2.06 -13.11
C LYS A 381 -17.23 -0.89 -13.48
N LEU A 382 -17.62 -0.04 -12.53
CA LEU A 382 -18.49 1.12 -12.77
C LEU A 382 -17.84 2.14 -13.70
N TYR A 383 -16.51 2.25 -13.76
CA TYR A 383 -15.83 3.13 -14.72
C TYR A 383 -16.26 2.88 -16.18
N ALA A 384 -16.57 1.63 -16.56
CA ALA A 384 -17.07 1.32 -17.91
C ALA A 384 -18.50 1.80 -18.12
N SER A 385 -19.40 1.56 -17.16
CA SER A 385 -20.80 2.01 -17.20
C SER A 385 -20.91 3.53 -17.14
N VAL A 386 -20.15 4.17 -16.25
CA VAL A 386 -20.04 5.63 -16.14
C VAL A 386 -19.49 6.25 -17.42
N LYS A 387 -18.48 5.65 -18.07
CA LYS A 387 -17.98 6.15 -19.37
C LYS A 387 -19.08 6.13 -20.42
N GLN A 388 -19.87 5.07 -20.52
CA GLN A 388 -21.03 5.03 -21.42
C GLN A 388 -22.06 6.13 -21.05
N LYS A 389 -22.37 6.31 -19.76
CA LYS A 389 -23.31 7.35 -19.31
C LYS A 389 -22.81 8.78 -19.60
N MET A 390 -21.51 9.01 -19.51
CA MET A 390 -20.86 10.26 -19.92
C MET A 390 -20.97 10.50 -21.43
N GLU A 391 -20.85 9.45 -22.26
CA GLU A 391 -21.02 9.52 -23.72
C GLU A 391 -22.49 9.75 -24.11
N GLU A 392 -23.46 9.15 -23.40
CA GLU A 392 -24.89 9.44 -23.55
C GLU A 392 -25.21 10.90 -23.19
N MET A 393 -24.69 11.40 -22.06
CA MET A 393 -24.88 12.80 -21.64
C MET A 393 -24.29 13.81 -22.64
N GLN A 394 -23.15 13.49 -23.28
CA GLN A 394 -22.56 14.31 -24.33
C GLN A 394 -23.44 14.41 -25.58
N GLN A 395 -24.16 13.33 -25.94
CA GLN A 395 -25.15 13.36 -27.03
C GLN A 395 -26.37 14.22 -26.69
N HIS A 396 -26.67 14.41 -25.41
CA HIS A 396 -27.72 15.29 -24.89
C HIS A 396 -27.21 16.69 -24.50
N ASN A 397 -26.33 17.27 -25.33
CA ASN A 397 -25.79 18.64 -25.23
C ASN A 397 -24.93 18.98 -24.00
N MET A 398 -24.52 18.03 -23.16
CA MET A 398 -23.54 18.31 -22.10
C MET A 398 -22.11 18.35 -22.65
N SER A 399 -21.30 19.32 -22.23
CA SER A 399 -19.90 19.38 -22.65
C SER A 399 -19.04 18.28 -22.00
N TRP A 400 -17.88 17.97 -22.61
CA TRP A 400 -16.92 16.99 -22.06
C TRP A 400 -16.50 17.30 -20.62
N ILE A 401 -16.39 18.58 -20.27
CA ILE A 401 -16.06 19.06 -18.92
C ILE A 401 -17.20 18.74 -17.95
N GLU A 402 -18.44 19.02 -18.36
CA GLU A 402 -19.61 18.91 -17.49
C GLU A 402 -20.02 17.48 -17.13
N VAL A 403 -19.50 16.47 -17.82
CA VAL A 403 -19.74 15.05 -17.49
C VAL A 403 -18.65 14.44 -16.60
N GLN A 404 -17.51 15.13 -16.38
CA GLN A 404 -16.41 14.60 -15.55
C GLN A 404 -16.80 14.35 -14.08
N PHE A 405 -17.89 14.95 -13.59
CA PHE A 405 -18.39 14.70 -12.23
C PHE A 405 -18.75 13.24 -11.98
N LEU A 406 -19.20 12.49 -13.01
CA LEU A 406 -19.48 11.05 -12.86
C LEU A 406 -18.19 10.27 -12.63
N LYS A 407 -17.12 10.59 -13.38
CA LYS A 407 -15.81 9.99 -13.14
C LYS A 407 -15.28 10.35 -11.74
N LYS A 408 -15.34 11.63 -11.33
CA LYS A 408 -14.96 12.02 -9.96
C LYS A 408 -15.78 11.27 -8.89
N ALA A 409 -17.06 11.02 -9.13
CA ALA A 409 -17.90 10.26 -8.18
C ALA A 409 -17.39 8.83 -7.96
N VAL A 410 -16.95 8.13 -9.02
CA VAL A 410 -16.32 6.80 -8.91
C VAL A 410 -14.92 6.89 -8.32
N ASP A 411 -14.10 7.88 -8.74
CA ASP A 411 -12.77 8.12 -8.18
C ASP A 411 -12.85 8.29 -6.62
N ILE A 412 -13.83 9.07 -6.14
CA ILE A 412 -14.10 9.29 -4.71
C ILE A 412 -14.71 8.06 -4.03
N LEU A 413 -15.63 7.34 -4.67
CA LEU A 413 -16.22 6.12 -4.13
C LEU A 413 -15.15 5.06 -3.85
N CYS A 414 -14.28 4.77 -4.82
CA CYS A 414 -13.16 3.84 -4.66
C CYS A 414 -12.19 4.30 -3.55
N GLN A 415 -11.87 5.60 -3.47
CA GLN A 415 -11.04 6.13 -2.38
C GLN A 415 -11.69 5.94 -1.00
N CYS A 416 -13.01 6.10 -0.89
CA CYS A 416 -13.74 5.91 0.36
C CYS A 416 -13.82 4.42 0.76
N ARG A 417 -13.97 3.49 -0.19
CA ARG A 417 -13.80 2.05 0.08
C ARG A 417 -12.41 1.70 0.57
N GLN A 418 -11.38 2.20 -0.10
CA GLN A 418 -9.99 1.97 0.27
C GLN A 418 -9.73 2.45 1.70
N THR A 419 -10.20 3.66 2.02
CA THR A 419 -10.12 4.21 3.38
C THR A 419 -10.88 3.34 4.38
N LEU A 420 -12.16 3.02 4.14
CA LEU A 420 -12.98 2.18 5.03
C LEU A 420 -12.35 0.81 5.29
N MET A 421 -11.84 0.15 4.26
CA MET A 421 -11.08 -1.11 4.39
C MET A 421 -9.95 -0.97 5.41
N TYR A 422 -9.16 0.10 5.35
CA TYR A 422 -8.08 0.36 6.31
C TYR A 422 -8.55 0.89 7.68
N THR A 423 -9.72 1.56 7.78
CA THR A 423 -10.31 1.91 9.08
C THR A 423 -10.57 0.67 9.94
N TYR A 424 -11.01 -0.43 9.33
CA TYR A 424 -11.22 -1.70 10.05
C TYR A 424 -9.90 -2.36 10.51
N VAL A 425 -8.80 -2.20 9.76
CA VAL A 425 -7.46 -2.66 10.21
C VAL A 425 -6.96 -1.82 11.39
N PHE A 426 -7.12 -0.50 11.33
CA PHE A 426 -6.81 0.41 12.44
C PHE A 426 -7.63 0.07 13.69
N ALA A 427 -8.95 -0.13 13.52
CA ALA A 427 -9.89 -0.43 14.60
C ALA A 427 -9.64 -1.80 15.27
N TYR A 428 -9.26 -2.83 14.51
CA TYR A 428 -8.98 -4.16 15.06
C TYR A 428 -7.92 -4.13 16.17
N TYR A 429 -6.80 -3.44 15.90
CA TYR A 429 -5.69 -3.29 16.85
C TYR A 429 -5.93 -2.20 17.91
N LEU A 430 -6.99 -1.39 17.78
CA LEU A 430 -7.22 -0.26 18.68
C LEU A 430 -7.72 -0.72 20.05
N LYS A 431 -7.13 -0.15 21.11
CA LYS A 431 -7.63 -0.29 22.47
C LYS A 431 -8.75 0.74 22.69
N LYS A 432 -9.90 0.28 23.21
CA LYS A 432 -11.11 1.11 23.36
C LYS A 432 -10.86 2.27 24.34
N ASN A 433 -11.18 3.49 23.93
CA ASN A 433 -11.08 4.72 24.74
C ASN A 433 -12.10 5.77 24.27
N ASN A 434 -12.10 6.97 24.86
CA ASN A 434 -13.07 8.02 24.51
C ASN A 434 -12.99 8.45 23.04
N GLN A 435 -11.79 8.46 22.46
CA GLN A 435 -11.57 8.83 21.07
C GLN A 435 -11.92 7.68 20.11
N SER A 436 -11.78 6.42 20.52
CA SER A 436 -12.20 5.28 19.69
C SER A 436 -13.71 5.29 19.44
N MET A 437 -14.52 5.72 20.42
CA MET A 437 -15.96 5.87 20.24
C MET A 437 -16.30 6.93 19.19
N ILE A 438 -15.66 8.11 19.24
CA ILE A 438 -15.83 9.17 18.24
C ILE A 438 -15.38 8.71 16.85
N PHE A 439 -14.28 7.95 16.77
CA PHE A 439 -13.80 7.35 15.53
C PHE A 439 -14.80 6.33 14.96
N GLU A 440 -15.43 5.50 15.80
CA GLU A 440 -16.45 4.53 15.38
C GLU A 440 -17.71 5.23 14.80
N ASP A 441 -18.12 6.38 15.35
CA ASP A 441 -19.21 7.18 14.77
C ASP A 441 -18.79 7.85 13.44
N ASN A 442 -17.58 8.41 13.36
CA ASN A 442 -17.03 8.94 12.11
C ASN A 442 -16.92 7.86 11.01
N GLN A 443 -16.55 6.62 11.38
CA GLN A 443 -16.50 5.46 10.48
C GLN A 443 -17.89 5.09 9.96
N LYS A 444 -18.89 5.04 10.85
CA LYS A 444 -20.29 4.77 10.51
C LYS A 444 -20.88 5.83 9.58
N ASP A 445 -20.61 7.11 9.84
CA ASP A 445 -21.03 8.22 8.97
C ASP A 445 -20.41 8.12 7.56
N LEU A 446 -19.12 7.73 7.47
CA LEU A 446 -18.47 7.48 6.18
C LEU A 446 -19.03 6.23 5.49
N GLU A 447 -19.25 5.13 6.21
CA GLU A 447 -19.80 3.90 5.63
C GLU A 447 -21.19 4.14 5.05
N SER A 448 -22.09 4.76 5.81
CA SER A 448 -23.43 5.14 5.36
C SER A 448 -23.40 6.07 4.13
N ALA A 449 -22.53 7.08 4.13
CA ALA A 449 -22.33 7.96 2.97
C ALA A 449 -21.80 7.19 1.74
N THR A 450 -20.93 6.20 1.95
CA THR A 450 -20.32 5.39 0.89
C THR A 450 -21.34 4.45 0.25
N GLU A 451 -22.17 3.75 1.03
CA GLU A 451 -23.24 2.92 0.48
C GLU A 451 -24.30 3.77 -0.24
N THR A 452 -24.64 4.96 0.30
CA THR A 452 -25.60 5.91 -0.30
C THR A 452 -25.12 6.47 -1.66
N LEU A 453 -23.81 6.50 -1.90
CA LEU A 453 -23.20 6.85 -3.19
C LEU A 453 -23.11 5.62 -4.12
N SER A 454 -22.68 4.47 -3.57
CA SER A 454 -22.55 3.18 -4.28
C SER A 454 -23.90 2.74 -4.87
N GLU A 455 -24.97 2.73 -4.07
CA GLU A 455 -26.33 2.41 -4.51
C GLU A 455 -26.82 3.31 -5.66
N TYR A 456 -26.66 4.63 -5.51
CA TYR A 456 -27.14 5.58 -6.52
C TYR A 456 -26.41 5.42 -7.86
N LEU A 457 -25.11 5.08 -7.83
CA LEU A 457 -24.32 4.81 -9.03
C LEU A 457 -24.54 3.41 -9.62
N GLU A 458 -25.01 2.44 -8.83
CA GLU A 458 -25.35 1.08 -9.28
C GLU A 458 -26.79 0.92 -9.76
N ARG A 459 -27.73 1.69 -9.22
CA ARG A 459 -29.19 1.53 -9.42
C ARG A 459 -29.82 2.80 -10.00
N ASP A 460 -29.89 3.85 -9.19
CA ASP A 460 -30.77 5.01 -9.43
C ASP A 460 -30.37 5.85 -10.65
N ILE A 461 -29.08 5.95 -10.96
CA ILE A 461 -28.56 6.67 -12.15
C ILE A 461 -29.11 6.15 -13.49
N THR A 462 -29.73 4.95 -13.50
CA THR A 462 -30.36 4.37 -14.69
C THR A 462 -31.82 4.78 -14.88
N SER A 463 -32.50 5.26 -13.83
CA SER A 463 -33.94 5.54 -13.83
C SER A 463 -34.31 7.03 -13.76
N GLU A 464 -33.35 7.90 -13.41
CA GLU A 464 -33.59 9.34 -13.24
C GLU A 464 -33.33 10.19 -14.51
N ASN A 465 -33.88 11.41 -14.49
CA ASN A 465 -33.72 12.40 -15.55
C ASN A 465 -32.30 13.02 -15.55
N LEU A 466 -31.70 13.24 -16.72
CA LEU A 466 -30.31 13.65 -16.89
C LEU A 466 -29.96 14.97 -16.16
N ALA A 467 -30.93 15.87 -16.01
CA ALA A 467 -30.74 17.14 -15.31
C ALA A 467 -30.48 16.96 -13.79
N ASP A 468 -31.23 16.05 -13.14
CA ASP A 468 -31.21 15.88 -11.68
C ASP A 468 -29.98 15.10 -11.19
N ILE A 469 -29.49 14.16 -12.02
CA ILE A 469 -28.30 13.35 -11.75
C ILE A 469 -27.09 14.21 -11.44
N LYS A 470 -26.90 15.34 -12.15
CA LYS A 470 -25.73 16.23 -11.98
C LYS A 470 -25.63 16.78 -10.56
N GLN A 471 -26.74 17.18 -9.95
CA GLN A 471 -26.78 17.71 -8.59
C GLN A 471 -26.67 16.57 -7.56
N LYS A 472 -27.51 15.54 -7.68
CA LYS A 472 -27.58 14.43 -6.70
C LYS A 472 -26.26 13.68 -6.56
N VAL A 473 -25.56 13.40 -7.66
CA VAL A 473 -24.23 12.76 -7.62
C VAL A 473 -23.20 13.68 -6.96
N GLN A 474 -23.21 14.98 -7.29
CA GLN A 474 -22.26 15.93 -6.70
C GLN A 474 -22.44 16.06 -5.19
N ASP A 475 -23.66 16.16 -4.69
CA ASP A 475 -23.90 16.28 -3.26
C ASP A 475 -23.56 14.97 -2.52
N LYS A 476 -23.91 13.80 -3.08
CA LYS A 476 -23.53 12.49 -2.53
C LYS A 476 -22.00 12.31 -2.45
N TYR A 477 -21.24 12.56 -3.53
CA TYR A 477 -19.78 12.38 -3.46
C TYR A 477 -19.09 13.45 -2.61
N ARG A 478 -19.54 14.71 -2.62
CA ARG A 478 -18.99 15.77 -1.75
C ARG A 478 -19.22 15.47 -0.27
N TYR A 479 -20.39 14.92 0.08
CA TYR A 479 -20.67 14.48 1.43
C TYR A 479 -19.76 13.32 1.86
N CYS A 480 -19.56 12.34 0.98
CA CYS A 480 -18.64 11.22 1.21
C CYS A 480 -17.19 11.68 1.36
N GLU A 481 -16.70 12.53 0.45
CA GLU A 481 -15.39 13.21 0.48
C GLU A 481 -15.19 13.99 1.80
N LYS A 482 -16.21 14.72 2.26
CA LYS A 482 -16.20 15.43 3.55
C LYS A 482 -16.13 14.48 4.74
N ARG A 483 -16.92 13.40 4.78
CA ARG A 483 -16.89 12.41 5.88
C ARG A 483 -15.56 11.66 5.94
N CYS A 484 -14.97 11.34 4.79
CA CYS A 484 -13.63 10.78 4.69
C CYS A 484 -12.58 11.75 5.27
N SER A 485 -12.64 13.02 4.90
CA SER A 485 -11.74 14.05 5.44
C SER A 485 -11.87 14.25 6.96
N VAL A 486 -13.11 14.23 7.51
CA VAL A 486 -13.35 14.35 8.95
C VAL A 486 -12.76 13.16 9.72
N LEU A 487 -12.99 11.94 9.24
CA LEU A 487 -12.44 10.72 9.85
C LEU A 487 -10.90 10.75 9.86
N LEU A 488 -10.28 11.02 8.70
CA LEU A 488 -8.82 11.05 8.59
C LEU A 488 -8.21 12.14 9.48
N LYS A 489 -8.77 13.35 9.49
CA LYS A 489 -8.32 14.44 10.38
C LYS A 489 -8.39 14.07 11.86
N HIS A 490 -9.47 13.41 12.29
CA HIS A 490 -9.62 12.94 13.68
C HIS A 490 -8.57 11.90 14.06
N VAL A 491 -8.25 10.95 13.16
CA VAL A 491 -7.19 9.97 13.40
C VAL A 491 -5.80 10.58 13.34
N HIS A 492 -5.56 11.56 12.45
CA HIS A 492 -4.29 12.30 12.35
C HIS A 492 -4.05 13.16 13.59
N GLU A 493 -5.05 13.91 14.07
CA GLU A 493 -4.96 14.66 15.33
C GLU A 493 -4.66 13.74 16.52
N GLY A 494 -5.24 12.54 16.55
CA GLY A 494 -4.92 11.53 17.56
C GLY A 494 -3.54 10.86 17.40
N TYR A 495 -2.89 10.97 16.23
CA TYR A 495 -1.46 10.67 16.10
C TYR A 495 -0.61 11.82 16.64
N ASP A 496 -0.93 13.07 16.32
CA ASP A 496 -0.23 14.27 16.82
C ASP A 496 -0.27 14.38 18.35
N LYS A 497 -1.38 13.94 18.96
CA LYS A 497 -1.67 14.03 20.41
C LYS A 497 -1.60 12.69 21.16
N GLU A 498 -1.02 11.66 20.53
CA GLU A 498 -0.78 10.32 21.10
C GLU A 498 -2.02 9.62 21.74
N TRP A 499 -3.22 9.85 21.18
CA TRP A 499 -4.49 9.28 21.68
C TRP A 499 -4.64 7.76 21.47
N TRP A 500 -3.82 7.16 20.61
CA TRP A 500 -4.06 5.80 20.10
C TRP A 500 -3.18 4.74 20.77
N GLU A 501 -3.72 4.11 21.81
CA GLU A 501 -3.21 2.85 22.36
C GLU A 501 -3.61 1.64 21.50
N TYR A 502 -2.75 0.62 21.45
CA TYR A 502 -2.95 -0.57 20.62
C TYR A 502 -2.75 -1.88 21.39
N THR A 503 -3.51 -2.90 21.02
CA THR A 503 -3.28 -4.31 21.40
C THR A 503 -2.39 -4.99 20.35
N GLU A 504 -1.41 -5.78 20.77
CA GLU A 504 -0.40 -6.40 19.88
C GLU A 504 -0.88 -7.63 19.07
#